data_AF-A0A384JQS5-F1
#
_entry.id   AF-A0A384JQS5-F1
#
_cell.length_a   1.000
_cell.length_b   1.000
_cell.length_c   1.000
_cell.angle_alpha   90.00
_cell.angle_beta   90.00
_cell.angle_gamma   90.00
#
_symmetry.space_group_name_H-M   'P 1'
#
loop_
_entity.id
_entity.type
_entity.pdbx_description
1 polymer ?
#
loop_
_entity_poly.entity_id
_entity_poly.type
_entity_poly.pdbx_seq_one_letter_code
_entity_poly.pdbx_strand_id
1 'polypeptide(L)'
;MKQEQGGALIPNLSISSDKIVGTELYHDKELAVVLNTHDSLEAYYELARYRFTDNVATQVIERHLLGPDGPSRLFSLQYVSEKLYGEQNEDALENLVGEHPNKAQKRLGLDSERRSLEESMKRLQAFKIL
;
A
#
# COMPACT_ATOMS: atom_id res chain seq x y z
N MET A 1 74.14 -31.17 -3.04
CA MET A 1 74.13 -29.94 -2.21
C MET A 1 74.69 -28.79 -3.03
N LYS A 2 73.82 -27.85 -3.44
CA LYS A 2 73.93 -26.40 -3.19
C LYS A 2 72.75 -25.74 -3.91
N GLN A 3 71.79 -25.31 -3.09
CA GLN A 3 70.71 -24.39 -3.43
C GLN A 3 71.30 -22.97 -3.51
N GLU A 4 70.72 -22.13 -4.35
CA GLU A 4 70.40 -20.70 -4.15
C GLU A 4 69.82 -20.20 -5.49
N GLN A 5 68.49 -20.29 -5.68
CA GLN A 5 67.55 -19.17 -5.50
C GLN A 5 68.02 -17.86 -6.13
N GLY A 6 67.36 -17.50 -7.23
CA GLY A 6 67.46 -16.19 -7.85
C GLY A 6 66.23 -15.94 -8.72
N GLY A 7 65.04 -16.16 -8.18
CA GLY A 7 63.81 -15.65 -8.78
C GLY A 7 63.90 -14.13 -8.77
N ALA A 8 63.99 -13.51 -9.95
CA ALA A 8 63.92 -12.08 -10.06
C ALA A 8 62.55 -11.62 -9.57
N LEU A 9 62.51 -11.05 -8.37
CA LEU A 9 61.40 -10.24 -7.89
C LEU A 9 61.25 -9.09 -8.89
N ILE A 10 60.22 -9.14 -9.72
CA ILE A 10 59.85 -8.01 -10.56
C ILE A 10 59.44 -6.89 -9.59
N PRO A 11 60.18 -5.78 -9.53
CA PRO A 11 59.94 -4.76 -8.52
C PRO A 11 58.62 -4.06 -8.83
N ASN A 12 57.71 -4.11 -7.85
CA ASN A 12 56.59 -3.20 -7.67
C ASN A 12 55.82 -2.84 -8.95
N LEU A 13 54.97 -3.74 -9.42
CA LEU A 13 53.93 -3.39 -10.39
C LEU A 13 52.80 -2.61 -9.68
N SER A 14 53.12 -1.47 -9.08
CA SER A 14 52.14 -0.47 -8.65
C SER A 14 51.68 0.32 -9.87
N ILE A 15 51.11 -0.39 -10.84
CA ILE A 15 50.42 0.24 -11.96
C ILE A 15 48.98 0.42 -11.46
N SER A 16 48.54 1.68 -11.36
CA SER A 16 47.15 2.01 -11.06
C SER A 16 46.22 1.25 -12.02
N SER A 17 45.13 0.68 -11.51
CA SER A 17 44.13 -0.01 -12.33
C SER A 17 43.71 0.83 -13.55
N ASP A 18 43.57 2.15 -13.35
CA ASP A 18 43.23 3.10 -14.41
C ASP A 18 44.28 3.15 -15.54
N LYS A 19 45.56 2.97 -15.21
CA LYS A 19 46.65 2.89 -16.19
C LYS A 19 46.64 1.54 -16.91
N ILE A 20 46.35 0.43 -16.24
CA ILE A 20 46.26 -0.89 -16.91
C ILE A 20 45.08 -0.90 -17.89
N VAL A 21 43.92 -0.39 -17.45
CA VAL A 21 42.71 -0.28 -18.26
C VAL A 21 42.97 0.62 -19.47
N GLY A 22 43.48 1.83 -19.25
CA GLY A 22 43.71 2.81 -20.33
C GLY A 22 44.78 2.42 -21.35
N THR A 23 45.80 1.65 -20.93
CA THR A 23 46.96 1.35 -21.81
C THR A 23 46.84 0.01 -22.53
N GLU A 24 46.31 -1.03 -21.87
CA GLU A 24 46.30 -2.41 -22.38
C GLU A 24 44.93 -2.84 -22.95
N LEU A 25 43.83 -2.46 -22.30
CA LEU A 25 42.47 -2.88 -22.74
C LEU A 25 41.91 -2.01 -23.87
N TYR A 26 42.29 -0.73 -23.91
CA TYR A 26 41.84 0.22 -24.95
C TYR A 26 42.73 0.23 -26.20
N HIS A 27 43.83 -0.54 -26.23
CA HIS A 27 44.69 -0.67 -27.41
C HIS A 27 44.04 -1.52 -28.51
N ASP A 28 43.25 -2.52 -28.12
CA ASP A 28 42.40 -3.29 -29.02
C ASP A 28 41.12 -2.51 -29.31
N LYS A 29 40.94 -2.11 -30.56
CA LYS A 29 39.80 -1.31 -31.01
C LYS A 29 38.47 -2.03 -30.83
N GLU A 30 38.42 -3.34 -31.05
CA GLU A 30 37.18 -4.11 -30.90
C GLU A 30 36.80 -4.21 -29.42
N LEU A 31 37.79 -4.51 -28.56
CA LEU A 31 37.58 -4.58 -27.11
C LEU A 31 37.17 -3.22 -26.53
N ALA A 32 37.80 -2.13 -26.96
CA ALA A 32 37.46 -0.77 -26.56
C ALA A 32 36.01 -0.41 -26.90
N VAL A 33 35.53 -0.82 -28.08
CA VAL A 33 34.14 -0.57 -28.49
C VAL A 33 33.16 -1.37 -27.63
N VAL A 34 33.47 -2.63 -27.32
CA VAL A 34 32.65 -3.47 -26.45
C VAL A 34 32.55 -2.88 -25.05
N LEU A 35 33.68 -2.49 -24.44
CA LEU A 35 33.70 -1.93 -23.09
C LEU A 35 32.97 -0.58 -23.01
N ASN A 36 33.20 0.34 -23.95
CA ASN A 36 32.48 1.61 -23.98
C ASN A 36 30.96 1.43 -24.17
N THR A 37 30.56 0.44 -24.99
CA THR A 37 29.14 0.14 -25.20
C THR A 37 28.53 -0.44 -23.93
N HIS A 38 29.24 -1.35 -23.26
CA HIS A 38 28.82 -1.90 -21.97
C HIS A 38 28.63 -0.79 -20.94
N ASP A 39 29.62 0.05 -20.72
CA ASP A 39 29.58 1.11 -19.70
C ASP A 39 28.48 2.13 -20.01
N SER A 40 28.27 2.44 -21.29
CA SER A 40 27.15 3.27 -21.72
C SER A 40 25.80 2.63 -21.38
N LEU A 41 25.62 1.35 -21.70
CA LEU A 41 24.38 0.62 -21.42
C LEU A 41 24.13 0.48 -19.93
N GLU A 42 25.16 0.22 -19.13
CA GLU A 42 25.08 0.15 -17.68
C GLU A 42 24.63 1.48 -17.08
N ALA A 43 25.25 2.59 -17.52
CA ALA A 43 24.86 3.93 -17.09
C ALA A 43 23.40 4.27 -17.48
N TYR A 44 22.98 3.90 -18.69
CA TYR A 44 21.60 4.08 -19.13
C TYR A 44 20.62 3.22 -18.33
N TYR A 45 20.99 1.98 -18.03
CA TYR A 45 20.15 1.05 -17.27
C TYR A 45 19.89 1.57 -15.85
N GLU A 46 20.92 2.04 -15.15
CA GLU A 46 20.77 2.62 -13.81
C GLU A 46 19.79 3.80 -13.84
N LEU A 47 19.97 4.74 -14.77
CA LEU A 47 19.08 5.90 -14.90
C LEU A 47 17.65 5.49 -15.29
N ALA A 48 17.51 4.54 -16.21
CA ALA A 48 16.21 4.04 -16.65
C ALA A 48 15.45 3.36 -15.51
N ARG A 49 16.14 2.63 -14.62
CA ARG A 49 15.52 1.97 -13.46
C ARG A 49 14.89 2.97 -12.50
N TYR A 50 15.59 4.06 -12.19
CA TYR A 50 15.05 5.12 -11.33
C TYR A 50 13.86 5.83 -12.01
N ARG A 51 14.01 6.21 -13.27
CA ARG A 51 12.94 6.87 -14.03
C ARG A 51 11.70 5.99 -14.18
N PHE A 52 11.87 4.69 -14.37
CA PHE A 52 10.75 3.76 -14.44
C PHE A 52 9.99 3.73 -13.12
N THR A 53 10.72 3.61 -12.00
CA THR A 53 10.14 3.59 -10.66
C THR A 53 9.34 4.86 -10.38
N ASP A 54 9.93 6.03 -10.64
CA ASP A 54 9.27 7.32 -10.43
C ASP A 54 8.02 7.46 -11.32
N ASN A 55 8.14 7.09 -12.59
CA ASN A 55 7.00 7.19 -13.52
C ASN A 55 5.86 6.25 -13.12
N VAL A 56 6.14 5.04 -12.65
CA VAL A 56 5.09 4.15 -12.16
C VAL A 56 4.46 4.71 -10.89
N ALA A 57 5.26 5.16 -9.93
CA ALA A 57 4.76 5.74 -8.69
C ALA A 57 3.87 6.96 -8.96
N THR A 58 4.36 7.95 -9.68
CA THR A 58 3.63 9.20 -9.90
C THR A 58 2.55 9.06 -10.97
N GLN A 59 2.89 8.52 -12.15
CA GLN A 59 1.93 8.53 -13.26
C GLN A 59 0.88 7.43 -13.17
N VAL A 60 1.18 6.29 -12.55
CA VAL A 60 0.22 5.18 -12.43
C VAL A 60 -0.42 5.20 -11.05
N ILE A 61 0.37 5.12 -9.98
CA ILE A 61 -0.19 4.96 -8.64
C ILE A 61 -0.88 6.26 -8.20
N GLU A 62 -0.17 7.39 -8.16
CA GLU A 62 -0.77 8.63 -7.65
C GLU A 62 -1.92 9.11 -8.54
N ARG A 63 -1.76 9.06 -9.86
CA ARG A 63 -2.78 9.59 -10.78
C ARG A 63 -3.99 8.68 -10.97
N HIS A 64 -3.81 7.37 -11.08
CA HIS A 64 -4.90 6.45 -11.39
C HIS A 64 -5.41 5.66 -10.19
N LEU A 65 -4.54 5.27 -9.26
CA LEU A 65 -4.97 4.52 -8.07
C LEU A 65 -5.44 5.45 -6.94
N LEU A 66 -4.69 6.52 -6.70
CA LEU A 66 -4.97 7.48 -5.62
C LEU A 66 -5.65 8.77 -6.10
N GLY A 67 -5.76 8.93 -7.42
CA GLY A 67 -6.31 10.12 -8.04
C GLY A 67 -7.83 10.24 -7.90
N PRO A 68 -8.42 11.26 -8.52
CA PRO A 68 -9.84 11.59 -8.41
C PRO A 68 -10.78 10.41 -8.74
N ASP A 69 -10.44 9.66 -9.78
CA ASP A 69 -11.20 8.50 -10.27
C ASP A 69 -10.69 7.18 -9.68
N GLY A 70 -9.75 7.25 -8.74
CA GLY A 70 -9.12 6.09 -8.13
C GLY A 70 -10.01 5.42 -7.09
N PRO A 71 -9.79 4.13 -6.82
CA PRO A 71 -10.58 3.36 -5.86
C PRO A 71 -10.57 3.94 -4.44
N SER A 72 -9.55 4.72 -4.07
CA SER A 72 -9.47 5.40 -2.77
C SER A 72 -10.59 6.41 -2.52
N ARG A 73 -11.20 6.96 -3.58
CA ARG A 73 -12.31 7.93 -3.50
C ARG A 73 -13.68 7.32 -3.77
N LEU A 74 -13.76 6.01 -4.04
CA LEU A 74 -15.04 5.32 -4.21
C LEU A 74 -15.89 5.41 -2.94
N PHE A 75 -15.25 5.34 -1.77
CA PHE A 75 -15.93 5.55 -0.49
C PHE A 75 -15.91 7.03 -0.12
N SER A 76 -16.89 7.78 -0.62
CA SER A 76 -17.08 9.21 -0.34
C SER A 76 -18.36 9.45 0.47
N LEU A 77 -18.48 10.64 1.08
CA LEU A 77 -19.74 11.04 1.72
C LEU A 77 -20.92 10.96 0.75
N GLN A 78 -20.71 11.34 -0.51
CA GLN A 78 -21.75 11.31 -1.52
C GLN A 78 -22.16 9.88 -1.88
N TYR A 79 -21.19 8.96 -1.98
CA TYR A 79 -21.49 7.53 -2.10
C TYR A 79 -22.31 7.03 -0.91
N VAL A 80 -21.92 7.41 0.31
CA VAL A 80 -22.66 7.02 1.52
C VAL A 80 -24.09 7.57 1.51
N SER A 81 -24.28 8.85 1.21
CA SER A 81 -25.60 9.49 1.24
C SER A 81 -26.52 9.07 0.10
N GLU A 82 -26.00 8.91 -1.12
CA GLU A 82 -26.82 8.67 -2.31
C GLU A 82 -26.93 7.20 -2.70
N LYS A 83 -25.88 6.42 -2.46
CA LYS A 83 -25.83 5.01 -2.90
C LYS A 83 -26.04 4.04 -1.75
N LEU A 84 -25.52 4.35 -0.56
CA LEU A 84 -25.66 3.47 0.61
C LEU A 84 -26.96 3.73 1.37
N TYR A 85 -27.24 4.99 1.72
CA TYR A 85 -28.44 5.44 2.44
C TYR A 85 -29.45 6.19 1.57
N GLY A 86 -29.27 6.18 0.25
CA GLY A 86 -30.23 6.80 -0.66
C GLY A 86 -31.53 6.01 -0.76
N GLU A 87 -32.59 6.67 -1.21
CA GLU A 87 -33.94 6.08 -1.36
C GLU A 87 -33.93 4.79 -2.19
N GLN A 88 -33.03 4.69 -3.19
CA GLN A 88 -32.92 3.50 -4.05
C GLN A 88 -32.45 2.25 -3.31
N ASN A 89 -31.86 2.38 -2.12
CA ASN A 89 -31.29 1.29 -1.35
C ASN A 89 -32.04 1.04 -0.02
N GLU A 90 -33.16 1.72 0.21
CA GLU A 90 -33.95 1.63 1.45
C GLU A 90 -34.40 0.20 1.74
N ASP A 91 -34.96 -0.50 0.75
CA ASP A 91 -35.41 -1.89 0.91
C ASP A 91 -34.25 -2.85 1.25
N ALA A 92 -33.08 -2.65 0.63
CA ALA A 92 -31.91 -3.47 0.91
C ALA A 92 -31.34 -3.19 2.31
N LEU A 93 -31.38 -1.92 2.74
CA LEU A 93 -30.99 -1.52 4.10
C LEU A 93 -31.94 -2.07 5.15
N GLU A 94 -33.25 -2.02 4.91
CA GLU A 94 -34.24 -2.59 5.83
C GLU A 94 -34.06 -4.11 5.95
N ASN A 95 -33.74 -4.80 4.85
CA ASN A 95 -33.42 -6.23 4.92
C ASN A 95 -32.11 -6.54 5.67
N LEU A 96 -31.09 -5.67 5.56
CA LEU A 96 -29.77 -5.89 6.16
C LEU A 96 -29.70 -5.47 7.64
N VAL A 97 -30.28 -4.31 7.97
CA VAL A 97 -30.16 -3.63 9.27
C VAL A 97 -31.50 -3.60 10.00
N GLY A 98 -32.62 -3.78 9.30
CA GLY A 98 -33.94 -3.74 9.90
C GLY A 98 -34.13 -4.79 10.98
N GLU A 99 -34.92 -4.42 12.00
CA GLU A 99 -35.17 -5.30 13.11
C GLU A 99 -36.06 -6.46 12.67
N HIS A 100 -35.63 -7.70 12.91
CA HIS A 100 -36.47 -8.86 12.63
C HIS A 100 -37.85 -8.75 13.30
N PRO A 101 -38.96 -9.10 12.61
CA PRO A 101 -40.32 -8.90 13.12
C PRO A 101 -40.55 -9.52 14.50
N ASN A 102 -39.96 -10.69 14.77
CA ASN A 102 -40.09 -11.37 16.06
C ASN A 102 -39.43 -10.59 17.20
N LYS A 103 -38.30 -9.92 16.94
CA LYS A 103 -37.63 -9.07 17.93
C LYS A 103 -38.40 -7.78 18.15
N ALA A 104 -38.90 -7.15 17.09
CA ALA A 104 -39.75 -5.97 17.18
C ALA A 104 -41.02 -6.24 17.99
N GLN A 105 -41.68 -7.38 17.75
CA GLN A 105 -42.87 -7.79 18.49
C GLN A 105 -42.56 -8.06 19.97
N LYS A 106 -41.44 -8.74 20.25
CA LYS A 106 -41.00 -8.99 21.63
C LYS A 106 -40.68 -7.68 22.35
N ARG A 107 -40.04 -6.72 21.66
CA ARG A 107 -39.75 -5.38 22.19
C ARG A 107 -41.04 -4.66 22.58
N LEU A 108 -42.05 -4.67 21.71
CA LEU A 108 -43.37 -4.09 22.02
C LEU A 108 -44.03 -4.73 23.25
N GLY A 109 -43.98 -6.06 23.36
CA GLY A 109 -44.54 -6.78 24.51
C GLY A 109 -43.86 -6.39 25.82
N LEU A 110 -42.53 -6.39 25.84
CA LEU A 110 -41.73 -5.98 27.00
C LEU A 110 -41.97 -4.52 27.38
N ASP A 111 -42.17 -3.63 26.39
CA ASP A 111 -42.41 -2.22 26.65
C ASP A 111 -43.80 -1.98 27.28
N SER A 112 -44.81 -2.76 26.87
CA SER A 112 -46.12 -2.77 27.51
C SER A 112 -46.06 -3.29 28.94
N GLU A 113 -45.35 -4.39 29.16
CA GLU A 113 -45.17 -4.97 30.49
C GLU A 113 -44.46 -3.98 31.43
N ARG A 114 -43.37 -3.37 30.96
CA ARG A 114 -42.64 -2.32 31.69
C ARG A 114 -43.57 -1.19 32.13
N ARG A 115 -44.38 -0.64 31.23
CA ARG A 115 -45.33 0.44 31.56
C ARG A 115 -46.33 0.01 32.64
N SER A 116 -46.87 -1.21 32.52
CA SER A 116 -47.82 -1.74 33.52
C SER A 116 -47.20 -1.90 34.91
N LEU A 117 -45.94 -2.34 34.96
CA LEU A 117 -45.20 -2.51 36.22
C LEU A 117 -44.84 -1.16 36.83
N GLU A 118 -44.41 -0.18 36.02
CA GLU A 118 -44.14 1.18 36.48
C GLU A 118 -45.39 1.85 37.06
N GLU A 119 -46.56 1.71 36.42
CA GLU A 119 -47.83 2.21 36.97
C GLU A 119 -48.19 1.52 38.28
N SER A 120 -48.05 0.20 38.35
CA SER A 120 -48.33 -0.57 39.56
C SER A 120 -47.41 -0.15 40.71
N MET A 121 -46.13 0.10 40.41
CA MET A 121 -45.16 0.57 41.40
C MET A 121 -45.50 1.98 41.91
N LYS A 122 -45.90 2.90 41.01
CA LYS A 122 -46.36 4.24 41.40
C LYS A 122 -47.57 4.18 42.32
N ARG A 123 -48.54 3.29 42.03
CA ARG A 123 -49.71 3.07 42.90
C ARG A 123 -49.31 2.55 44.28
N LEU A 124 -48.42 1.56 44.34
CA LEU A 124 -47.90 1.04 45.61
C LEU A 124 -47.17 2.12 46.44
N GLN A 125 -46.37 2.96 45.79
CA GLN A 125 -45.71 4.08 46.45
C GLN A 125 -46.70 5.10 47.01
N ALA A 126 -47.75 5.45 46.25
CA ALA A 126 -48.81 6.32 46.73
C ALA A 126 -49.54 5.75 47.96
N PHE A 127 -49.81 4.44 47.98
CA PHE A 127 -50.40 3.75 49.13
C PHE A 127 -49.50 3.75 50.36
N LYS A 128 -48.17 3.72 50.21
CA LYS A 128 -47.21 3.70 51.33
C LYS A 128 -47.05 5.06 52.02
N ILE A 129 -47.43 6.15 51.35
CA ILE A 129 -47.32 7.53 51.85
C ILE A 129 -48.60 7.97 52.61
N LEU A 130 -49.70 7.23 52.44
CA LEU A 130 -50.95 7.34 53.20
C LEU A 130 -50.88 6.55 54.52
#